data_AF-A0A7T7RI12-F1
#
_entry.id   AF-A0A7T7RI12-F1
#
_cell.length_a   1.000
_cell.length_b   1.000
_cell.length_c   1.000
_cell.angle_alpha   90.00
_cell.angle_beta   90.00
_cell.angle_gamma   90.00
#
_symmetry.space_group_name_H-M   'P 1'
#
loop_
_entity.id
_entity.type
_entity.pdbx_description
1 polymer ?
#
loop_
_entity_poly.entity_id
_entity_poly.type
_entity_poly.pdbx_seq_one_letter_code
_entity_poly.pdbx_strand_id
1 'polypeptide(L)'
;MNRPVRSAVAHRPVRRPSLTEWVQGLPGLSGRARRLLLEGDTEGRYAGRTAADSGYRLTMALAVAVSQPGREWTLAQWWEALVLRPTAGGAWARSLRSRKGDRYVEGKLAGMLDKARAYVGTSGTIVCRADAMVAIARLRGAVEAVVWPGPGGGTDLKNLTARLQLAEQAGGLEHEVSVRQLAELMGCARSTVEASNARLRAARWLVLVAAGTGEHSSAWSLRIPPTEPEDQESCARPGHRPASGERGAEGVPGAHTEREVSTRALGAVMGTDACHHYAHGTSGARILAALDPLDGADVESLATATGLHRTTVRRRLDKLVEDGLAEEADGLVYLPRHLADGEGLRPDPDQLEHVALTRGTAGLGERRRKRHGDQRRRYRQWLTERTQYAVERRRPARPRLRLVPEGVVDESTGELRDPAWRGWNIDDPYRPTWPDDGSPEAVCG
;
A
#
# COMPACT_ATOMS: atom_id res chain seq x y z
N MET A 1 -24.87 -77.42 -18.72
CA MET A 1 -25.44 -76.06 -18.85
C MET A 1 -24.85 -75.19 -17.75
N ASN A 2 -23.81 -74.41 -18.06
CA ASN A 2 -23.12 -73.55 -17.10
C ASN A 2 -23.83 -72.20 -16.96
N ARG A 3 -24.34 -71.90 -15.77
CA ARG A 3 -24.87 -70.57 -15.42
C ARG A 3 -23.70 -69.60 -15.16
N PRO A 4 -23.70 -68.40 -15.75
CA PRO A 4 -22.67 -67.41 -15.47
C PRO A 4 -22.88 -66.79 -14.09
N VAL A 5 -21.82 -66.79 -13.29
CA VAL A 5 -21.75 -66.10 -12.00
C VAL A 5 -21.67 -64.60 -12.26
N ARG A 6 -22.72 -63.87 -11.88
CA ARG A 6 -22.71 -62.40 -11.87
C ARG A 6 -21.82 -61.93 -10.72
N SER A 7 -20.65 -61.43 -11.07
CA SER A 7 -19.74 -60.77 -10.14
C SER A 7 -20.36 -59.43 -9.70
N ALA A 8 -20.75 -59.34 -8.44
CA ALA A 8 -21.28 -58.12 -7.85
C ALA A 8 -20.14 -57.11 -7.65
N VAL A 9 -20.14 -56.04 -8.45
CA VAL A 9 -19.23 -54.91 -8.25
C VAL A 9 -19.62 -54.22 -6.95
N ALA A 10 -18.81 -54.39 -5.91
CA ALA A 10 -18.97 -53.71 -4.64
C ALA A 10 -18.78 -52.20 -4.87
N HIS A 11 -19.86 -51.42 -4.84
CA HIS A 11 -19.79 -49.97 -4.82
C HIS A 11 -19.11 -49.49 -3.55
N ARG A 12 -17.83 -49.11 -3.66
CA ARG A 12 -17.07 -48.47 -2.60
C ARG A 12 -17.76 -47.14 -2.25
N PRO A 13 -18.21 -46.91 -1.01
CA PRO A 13 -18.90 -45.68 -0.66
C PRO A 13 -17.97 -44.49 -0.85
N VAL A 14 -18.39 -43.52 -1.68
CA VAL A 14 -17.66 -42.28 -1.91
C VAL A 14 -17.63 -41.50 -0.61
N ARG A 15 -16.44 -41.31 -0.04
CA ARG A 15 -16.22 -40.50 1.17
C ARG A 15 -16.71 -39.08 0.89
N ARG A 16 -17.65 -38.60 1.68
CA ARG A 16 -18.07 -37.18 1.64
C ARG A 16 -16.95 -36.33 2.25
N PRO A 17 -16.55 -35.22 1.60
CA PRO A 17 -15.57 -34.30 2.18
C PRO A 17 -16.12 -33.67 3.45
N SER A 18 -15.25 -33.41 4.42
CA SER A 18 -15.56 -32.60 5.59
C SER A 18 -15.94 -31.17 5.18
N LEU A 19 -16.62 -30.43 6.07
CA LEU A 19 -17.00 -29.04 5.80
C LEU A 19 -15.77 -28.18 5.46
N THR A 20 -14.66 -28.39 6.17
CA THR A 20 -13.40 -27.68 5.95
C THR A 20 -12.79 -28.03 4.60
N GLU A 21 -12.70 -29.33 4.25
CA GLU A 21 -12.20 -29.78 2.93
C GLU A 21 -13.07 -29.22 1.80
N TRP A 22 -14.39 -29.18 1.99
CA TRP A 22 -15.32 -28.60 1.01
C TRP A 22 -15.11 -27.09 0.84
N VAL A 23 -15.08 -26.30 1.93
CA VAL A 23 -14.80 -24.85 1.83
C VAL A 23 -13.41 -24.59 1.24
N GLN A 24 -12.44 -25.47 1.53
CA GLN A 24 -11.11 -25.38 0.93
C GLN A 24 -11.11 -25.67 -0.59
N GLY A 25 -12.04 -26.50 -1.05
CA GLY A 25 -12.25 -26.78 -2.48
C GLY A 25 -13.05 -25.70 -3.22
N LEU A 26 -13.66 -24.73 -2.52
CA LEU A 26 -14.48 -23.72 -3.17
C LEU A 26 -13.63 -22.73 -3.99
N PRO A 27 -13.93 -22.54 -5.28
CA PRO A 27 -13.17 -21.62 -6.13
C PRO A 27 -13.38 -20.17 -5.68
N GLY A 28 -12.38 -19.33 -5.90
CA GLY A 28 -12.51 -17.87 -5.81
C GLY A 28 -12.58 -17.26 -4.39
N LEU A 29 -12.67 -18.04 -3.32
CA LEU A 29 -12.63 -17.47 -1.97
C LEU A 29 -11.19 -17.22 -1.48
N SER A 30 -10.91 -15.99 -1.07
CA SER A 30 -9.69 -15.67 -0.30
C SER A 30 -9.66 -16.43 1.03
N GLY A 31 -8.47 -16.68 1.58
CA GLY A 31 -8.33 -17.36 2.89
C GLY A 31 -9.06 -16.65 4.04
N ARG A 32 -9.20 -15.31 3.96
CA ARG A 32 -10.01 -14.54 4.91
C ARG A 32 -11.51 -14.78 4.72
N ALA A 33 -12.00 -14.78 3.49
CA ALA A 33 -13.41 -15.08 3.22
C ALA A 33 -13.79 -16.53 3.59
N ARG A 34 -12.85 -17.48 3.42
CA ARG A 34 -13.00 -18.87 3.89
C ARG A 34 -13.15 -18.95 5.41
N ARG A 35 -12.29 -18.26 6.16
CA ARG A 35 -12.41 -18.16 7.62
C ARG A 35 -13.71 -17.48 8.04
N LEU A 36 -14.06 -16.36 7.40
CA LEU A 36 -15.32 -15.66 7.68
C LEU A 36 -16.56 -16.55 7.42
N LEU A 37 -16.50 -17.41 6.40
CA LEU A 37 -17.55 -18.39 6.12
C LEU A 37 -17.57 -19.51 7.18
N LEU A 38 -16.42 -20.10 7.51
CA LEU A 38 -16.34 -21.24 8.44
C LEU A 38 -16.58 -20.84 9.90
N GLU A 39 -15.91 -19.80 10.36
CA GLU A 39 -15.78 -19.39 11.77
C GLU A 39 -16.70 -18.21 12.12
N GLY A 40 -17.19 -17.47 11.12
CA GLY A 40 -17.98 -16.26 11.34
C GLY A 40 -17.08 -15.05 11.62
N ASP A 41 -17.68 -13.98 12.17
CA ASP A 41 -16.96 -12.74 12.51
C ASP A 41 -16.39 -12.79 13.93
N THR A 42 -15.30 -13.54 14.09
CA THR A 42 -14.60 -13.71 15.37
C THR A 42 -13.93 -12.43 15.88
N GLU A 43 -13.70 -11.45 14.98
CA GLU A 43 -13.02 -10.20 15.28
C GLU A 43 -13.99 -9.00 15.43
N GLY A 44 -15.30 -9.22 15.32
CA GLY A 44 -16.31 -8.17 15.47
C GLY A 44 -16.28 -7.07 14.41
N ARG A 45 -15.67 -7.31 13.24
CA ARG A 45 -15.53 -6.29 12.18
C ARG A 45 -16.85 -5.92 11.53
N TYR A 46 -17.82 -6.83 11.58
CA TYR A 46 -19.15 -6.69 11.00
C TYR A 46 -20.22 -6.54 12.09
N ALA A 47 -19.83 -6.15 13.30
CA ALA A 47 -20.77 -5.83 14.38
C ALA A 47 -21.79 -4.77 13.92
N GLY A 48 -23.06 -5.08 14.12
CA GLY A 48 -24.20 -4.19 13.90
C GLY A 48 -24.92 -3.88 15.22
N ARG A 49 -25.96 -3.04 15.13
CA ARG A 49 -26.76 -2.65 16.32
C ARG A 49 -27.55 -3.81 16.91
N THR A 50 -27.78 -4.86 16.12
CA THR A 50 -28.50 -6.07 16.51
C THR A 50 -27.83 -7.29 15.87
N ALA A 51 -28.10 -8.48 16.40
CA ALA A 51 -27.60 -9.73 15.80
C ALA A 51 -28.04 -9.90 14.33
N ALA A 52 -29.25 -9.41 13.98
CA ALA A 52 -29.75 -9.45 12.61
C ALA A 52 -28.97 -8.51 11.67
N ASP A 53 -28.58 -7.33 12.16
CA ASP A 53 -27.74 -6.36 11.44
C ASP A 53 -26.32 -6.91 11.26
N SER A 54 -25.71 -7.48 12.33
CA SER A 54 -24.39 -8.12 12.25
C SER A 54 -24.37 -9.25 11.21
N GLY A 55 -25.38 -10.12 11.26
CA GLY A 55 -25.51 -11.23 10.32
C GLY A 55 -25.72 -10.76 8.87
N TYR A 56 -26.49 -9.70 8.66
CA TYR A 56 -26.67 -9.08 7.34
C TYR A 56 -25.35 -8.50 6.80
N ARG A 57 -24.61 -7.75 7.62
CA ARG A 57 -23.32 -7.13 7.25
C ARG A 57 -22.27 -8.18 6.88
N LEU A 58 -22.15 -9.23 7.69
CA LEU A 58 -21.28 -10.38 7.42
C LEU A 58 -21.66 -11.03 6.08
N THR A 59 -22.95 -11.30 5.88
CA THR A 59 -23.46 -11.94 4.65
C THR A 59 -23.20 -11.07 3.42
N MET A 60 -23.36 -9.74 3.53
CA MET A 60 -22.98 -8.81 2.46
C MET A 60 -21.48 -8.82 2.16
N ALA A 61 -20.63 -8.88 3.19
CA ALA A 61 -19.18 -8.93 3.00
C ALA A 61 -18.74 -10.20 2.25
N LEU A 62 -19.36 -11.34 2.60
CA LEU A 62 -19.18 -12.59 1.86
C LEU A 62 -19.71 -12.47 0.43
N ALA A 63 -20.87 -11.85 0.20
CA ALA A 63 -21.42 -11.62 -1.13
C ALA A 63 -20.47 -10.80 -2.01
N VAL A 64 -19.83 -9.76 -1.46
CA VAL A 64 -18.80 -8.96 -2.16
C VAL A 64 -17.57 -9.81 -2.47
N ALA A 65 -17.11 -10.65 -1.55
CA ALA A 65 -15.95 -11.52 -1.77
C ALA A 65 -16.15 -12.51 -2.92
N VAL A 66 -17.38 -13.00 -3.12
CA VAL A 66 -17.73 -13.97 -4.18
C VAL A 66 -18.31 -13.32 -5.45
N SER A 67 -18.36 -11.99 -5.51
CA SER A 67 -18.82 -11.22 -6.68
C SER A 67 -17.67 -10.58 -7.46
N GLN A 68 -16.42 -10.95 -7.13
CA GLN A 68 -15.23 -10.42 -7.80
C GLN A 68 -15.06 -11.03 -9.20
N PRO A 69 -14.68 -10.24 -10.23
CA PRO A 69 -14.42 -10.75 -11.57
C PRO A 69 -13.44 -11.94 -11.56
N GLY A 70 -13.76 -12.99 -12.32
CA GLY A 70 -12.95 -14.23 -12.40
C GLY A 70 -13.03 -15.13 -11.15
N ARG A 71 -13.81 -14.76 -10.14
CA ARG A 71 -14.05 -15.52 -8.90
C ARG A 71 -15.53 -15.59 -8.53
N GLU A 72 -16.39 -15.36 -9.53
CA GLU A 72 -17.81 -15.16 -9.35
C GLU A 72 -18.51 -16.46 -8.97
N TRP A 73 -19.23 -16.43 -7.86
CA TRP A 73 -20.11 -17.53 -7.51
C TRP A 73 -21.45 -17.40 -8.22
N THR A 74 -21.98 -18.55 -8.61
CA THR A 74 -23.39 -18.70 -8.98
C THR A 74 -24.28 -18.60 -7.74
N LEU A 75 -25.56 -18.28 -7.96
CA LEU A 75 -26.56 -18.29 -6.89
C LEU A 75 -26.66 -19.68 -6.22
N ALA A 76 -26.48 -20.76 -6.98
CA ALA A 76 -26.49 -22.12 -6.44
C ALA A 76 -25.33 -22.38 -5.47
N GLN A 77 -24.10 -21.97 -5.81
CA GLN A 77 -22.93 -22.09 -4.92
C GLN A 77 -23.11 -21.25 -3.65
N TRP A 78 -23.64 -20.04 -3.82
CA TRP A 78 -23.95 -19.14 -2.70
C TRP A 78 -25.02 -19.72 -1.76
N TRP A 79 -26.08 -20.30 -2.33
CA TRP A 79 -27.13 -20.98 -1.59
C TRP A 79 -26.60 -22.20 -0.85
N GLU A 80 -25.80 -23.03 -1.52
CA GLU A 80 -25.19 -24.20 -0.90
C GLU A 80 -24.36 -23.80 0.33
N ALA A 81 -23.50 -22.79 0.18
CA ALA A 81 -22.59 -22.35 1.23
C ALA A 81 -23.28 -21.76 2.47
N LEU A 82 -24.33 -20.98 2.27
CA LEU A 82 -25.00 -20.29 3.38
C LEU A 82 -26.17 -21.07 3.97
N VAL A 83 -26.93 -21.78 3.14
CA VAL A 83 -28.22 -22.36 3.53
C VAL A 83 -28.12 -23.86 3.75
N LEU A 84 -27.47 -24.58 2.83
CA LEU A 84 -27.42 -26.05 2.89
C LEU A 84 -26.30 -26.57 3.79
N ARG A 85 -25.21 -25.82 3.94
CA ARG A 85 -24.08 -26.18 4.80
C ARG A 85 -24.14 -25.45 6.14
N PRO A 86 -23.76 -26.11 7.25
CA PRO A 86 -23.79 -25.52 8.60
C PRO A 86 -22.58 -24.63 8.88
N THR A 87 -22.27 -23.69 7.98
CA THR A 87 -21.19 -22.72 8.12
C THR A 87 -21.56 -21.61 9.11
N ALA A 88 -20.63 -21.08 9.91
CA ALA A 88 -20.94 -19.99 10.84
C ALA A 88 -21.39 -18.72 10.09
N GLY A 89 -20.75 -18.40 8.96
CA GLY A 89 -21.14 -17.28 8.10
C GLY A 89 -22.54 -17.41 7.49
N GLY A 90 -23.07 -18.63 7.36
CA GLY A 90 -24.44 -18.89 6.92
C GLY A 90 -25.51 -18.86 8.01
N ALA A 91 -25.14 -18.67 9.28
CA ALA A 91 -26.08 -18.77 10.42
C ALA A 91 -27.27 -17.80 10.29
N TRP A 92 -27.01 -16.58 9.82
CA TRP A 92 -28.04 -15.58 9.58
C TRP A 92 -29.02 -16.00 8.47
N ALA A 93 -28.52 -16.51 7.35
CA ALA A 93 -29.36 -16.96 6.25
C ALA A 93 -30.27 -18.15 6.67
N ARG A 94 -29.73 -19.10 7.44
CA ARG A 94 -30.51 -20.22 8.00
C ARG A 94 -31.55 -19.76 9.02
N SER A 95 -31.22 -18.80 9.88
CA SER A 95 -32.18 -18.17 10.81
C SER A 95 -33.27 -17.35 10.08
N LEU A 96 -32.92 -16.72 8.96
CA LEU A 96 -33.90 -16.03 8.12
C LEU A 96 -34.84 -17.02 7.44
N ARG A 97 -34.30 -18.18 7.02
CA ARG A 97 -35.06 -19.26 6.37
C ARG A 97 -36.10 -19.84 7.31
N SER A 98 -35.70 -20.18 8.54
CA SER A 98 -36.63 -20.72 9.53
C SER A 98 -37.78 -19.75 9.86
N ARG A 99 -37.53 -18.44 9.80
CA ARG A 99 -38.54 -17.41 10.13
C ARG A 99 -39.41 -16.97 8.96
N LYS A 100 -38.90 -17.02 7.73
CA LYS A 100 -39.56 -16.39 6.55
C LYS A 100 -39.74 -17.33 5.35
N GLY A 101 -39.23 -18.56 5.45
CA GLY A 101 -39.34 -19.58 4.40
C GLY A 101 -38.29 -19.45 3.29
N ASP A 102 -38.19 -20.51 2.49
CA ASP A 102 -37.11 -20.72 1.50
C ASP A 102 -37.14 -19.66 0.40
N ARG A 103 -38.32 -19.42 -0.18
CA ARG A 103 -38.51 -18.47 -1.29
C ARG A 103 -38.10 -17.04 -0.92
N TYR A 104 -38.34 -16.63 0.32
CA TYR A 104 -37.95 -15.31 0.81
C TYR A 104 -36.43 -15.19 0.93
N VAL A 105 -35.76 -16.20 1.48
CA VAL A 105 -34.30 -16.18 1.63
C VAL A 105 -33.61 -16.25 0.29
N GLU A 106 -34.12 -17.03 -0.65
CA GLU A 106 -33.55 -17.13 -2.00
C GLU A 106 -33.57 -15.79 -2.71
N GLY A 107 -34.72 -15.11 -2.73
CA GLY A 107 -34.83 -13.76 -3.28
C GLY A 107 -33.94 -12.75 -2.55
N LYS A 108 -33.82 -12.87 -1.22
CA LYS A 108 -32.96 -11.97 -0.44
C LYS A 108 -31.47 -12.18 -0.76
N LEU A 109 -31.01 -13.42 -0.83
CA LEU A 109 -29.63 -13.77 -1.13
C LEU A 109 -29.25 -13.44 -2.57
N ALA A 110 -30.15 -13.67 -3.53
CA ALA A 110 -29.99 -13.22 -4.91
C ALA A 110 -29.83 -11.71 -4.99
N GLY A 111 -30.73 -10.94 -4.35
CA GLY A 111 -30.61 -9.48 -4.31
C GLY A 111 -29.34 -8.97 -3.62
N MET A 112 -28.81 -9.71 -2.64
CA MET A 112 -27.51 -9.38 -2.01
C MET A 112 -26.33 -9.62 -2.96
N LEU A 113 -26.35 -10.71 -3.74
CA LEU A 113 -25.35 -10.94 -4.79
C LEU A 113 -25.43 -9.89 -5.89
N ASP A 114 -26.62 -9.56 -6.39
CA ASP A 114 -26.77 -8.54 -7.44
C ASP A 114 -26.30 -7.18 -6.95
N LYS A 115 -26.63 -6.81 -5.71
CA LYS A 115 -26.13 -5.59 -5.08
C LYS A 115 -24.61 -5.60 -4.92
N ALA A 116 -24.03 -6.74 -4.55
CA ALA A 116 -22.59 -6.90 -4.44
C ALA A 116 -21.90 -6.81 -5.81
N ARG A 117 -22.44 -7.44 -6.85
CA ARG A 117 -21.93 -7.36 -8.23
C ARG A 117 -22.02 -5.95 -8.79
N ALA A 118 -23.15 -5.26 -8.59
CA ALA A 118 -23.29 -3.86 -8.98
C ALA A 118 -22.24 -2.97 -8.26
N TYR A 119 -22.07 -3.18 -6.95
CA TYR A 119 -21.06 -2.45 -6.16
C TYR A 119 -19.64 -2.72 -6.65
N VAL A 120 -19.29 -3.98 -6.92
CA VAL A 120 -17.98 -4.38 -7.45
C VAL A 120 -17.77 -3.82 -8.86
N GLY A 121 -18.78 -3.89 -9.73
CA GLY A 121 -18.73 -3.35 -11.09
C GLY A 121 -18.56 -1.83 -11.17
N THR A 122 -19.05 -1.09 -10.17
CA THR A 122 -18.81 0.37 -10.06
C THR A 122 -17.47 0.73 -9.42
N SER A 123 -16.85 -0.19 -8.70
CA SER A 123 -15.61 0.04 -7.98
C SER A 123 -14.45 -0.49 -8.81
N GLY A 124 -13.77 0.37 -9.56
CA GLY A 124 -12.47 0.07 -10.19
C GLY A 124 -11.32 -0.13 -9.17
N THR A 125 -11.63 -0.61 -7.96
CA THR A 125 -10.82 -0.39 -6.76
C THR A 125 -10.67 -1.71 -6.02
N ILE A 126 -9.43 -2.15 -5.88
CA ILE A 126 -8.92 -3.24 -5.04
C ILE A 126 -9.83 -3.52 -3.82
N VAL A 127 -10.68 -4.56 -3.90
CA VAL A 127 -11.71 -4.83 -2.88
C VAL A 127 -11.17 -5.74 -1.77
N CYS A 128 -10.11 -6.51 -2.06
CA CYS A 128 -9.43 -7.31 -1.05
C CYS A 128 -7.91 -7.29 -1.23
N ARG A 129 -7.19 -7.72 -0.19
CA ARG A 129 -5.72 -7.82 -0.19
C ARG A 129 -5.18 -8.61 -1.39
N ALA A 130 -5.88 -9.66 -1.84
CA ALA A 130 -5.43 -10.44 -3.00
C ALA A 130 -5.45 -9.60 -4.28
N ASP A 131 -6.47 -8.79 -4.49
CA ASP A 131 -6.57 -7.91 -5.66
C ASP A 131 -5.54 -6.78 -5.58
N ALA A 132 -5.20 -6.36 -4.36
CA ALA A 132 -4.11 -5.43 -4.11
C ALA A 132 -2.78 -6.01 -4.56
N MET A 133 -2.51 -7.26 -4.20
CA MET A 133 -1.29 -7.94 -4.60
C MET A 133 -1.24 -8.15 -6.12
N VAL A 134 -2.36 -8.44 -6.77
CA VAL A 134 -2.43 -8.53 -8.24
C VAL A 134 -2.15 -7.17 -8.89
N ALA A 135 -2.75 -6.10 -8.38
CA ALA A 135 -2.50 -4.74 -8.89
C ALA A 135 -1.04 -4.31 -8.69
N ILE A 136 -0.45 -4.63 -7.54
CA ILE A 136 0.97 -4.41 -7.27
C ILE A 136 1.84 -5.23 -8.22
N ALA A 137 1.52 -6.51 -8.45
CA ALA A 137 2.28 -7.36 -9.37
C ALA A 137 2.21 -6.83 -10.81
N ARG A 138 1.04 -6.36 -11.25
CA ARG A 138 0.88 -5.71 -12.56
C ARG A 138 1.73 -4.44 -12.68
N LEU A 139 1.69 -3.59 -11.65
CA LEU A 139 2.52 -2.38 -11.63
C LEU A 139 4.01 -2.74 -11.60
N ARG A 140 4.39 -3.78 -10.86
CA ARG A 140 5.77 -4.27 -10.80
C ARG A 140 6.26 -4.67 -12.19
N GLY A 141 5.53 -5.52 -12.90
CA GLY A 141 5.88 -5.88 -14.28
C GLY A 141 5.97 -4.67 -15.21
N ALA A 142 5.08 -3.67 -15.06
CA ALA A 142 5.17 -2.44 -15.83
C ALA A 142 6.43 -1.59 -15.51
N VAL A 143 6.92 -1.62 -14.26
CA VAL A 143 8.17 -0.93 -13.87
C VAL A 143 9.40 -1.68 -14.37
N GLU A 144 9.36 -3.02 -14.34
CA GLU A 144 10.45 -3.91 -14.75
C GLU A 144 10.65 -3.90 -16.28
N ALA A 145 9.55 -3.82 -17.04
CA ALA A 145 9.57 -3.68 -18.50
C ALA A 145 10.11 -2.34 -19.01
N VAL A 146 10.25 -1.33 -18.14
CA VAL A 146 10.80 -0.03 -18.53
C VAL A 146 12.32 -0.06 -18.40
N VAL A 147 13.01 0.24 -19.49
CA VAL A 147 14.44 0.59 -19.41
C VAL A 147 14.55 1.97 -18.78
N TRP A 148 15.34 2.08 -17.71
CA TRP A 148 15.55 3.34 -16.97
C TRP A 148 16.92 3.97 -17.31
N PRO A 149 17.06 4.65 -18.47
CA PRO A 149 18.33 5.18 -18.92
C PRO A 149 18.73 6.47 -18.19
N GLY A 150 19.99 6.86 -18.41
CA GLY A 150 20.52 8.16 -18.03
C GLY A 150 20.79 8.35 -16.52
N PRO A 151 21.25 9.54 -16.13
CA PRO A 151 21.72 9.81 -14.76
C PRO A 151 20.62 9.68 -13.68
N GLY A 152 19.37 9.93 -14.05
CA GLY A 152 18.21 9.87 -13.15
C GLY A 152 17.51 8.52 -13.09
N GLY A 153 17.56 7.72 -14.17
CA GLY A 153 16.74 6.52 -14.33
C GLY A 153 16.96 5.49 -13.22
N GLY A 154 18.22 5.18 -12.88
CA GLY A 154 18.51 4.25 -11.79
C GLY A 154 18.00 4.72 -10.42
N THR A 155 17.92 6.04 -10.20
CA THR A 155 17.34 6.60 -8.97
C THR A 155 15.81 6.47 -8.96
N ASP A 156 15.18 6.70 -10.11
CA ASP A 156 13.73 6.60 -10.27
C ASP A 156 13.25 5.15 -10.10
N LEU A 157 13.99 4.19 -10.65
CA LEU A 157 13.76 2.76 -10.41
C LEU A 157 13.89 2.40 -8.91
N LYS A 158 14.92 2.89 -8.20
CA LYS A 158 15.04 2.69 -6.74
C LYS A 158 13.85 3.27 -5.97
N ASN A 159 13.36 4.43 -6.38
CA ASN A 159 12.22 5.09 -5.74
C ASN A 159 10.94 4.27 -5.91
N LEU A 160 10.62 3.86 -7.14
CA LEU A 160 9.46 3.00 -7.41
C LEU A 160 9.59 1.65 -6.71
N THR A 161 10.78 1.07 -6.68
CA THR A 161 11.07 -0.16 -5.94
C THR A 161 10.77 -0.02 -4.44
N ALA A 162 11.25 1.05 -3.79
CA ALA A 162 11.00 1.29 -2.38
C ALA A 162 9.51 1.47 -2.09
N ARG A 163 8.79 2.16 -2.99
CA ARG A 163 7.36 2.38 -2.84
C ARG A 163 6.53 1.13 -3.12
N LEU A 164 6.95 0.27 -4.04
CA LEU A 164 6.33 -1.04 -4.26
C LEU A 164 6.42 -1.90 -2.99
N GLN A 165 7.56 -1.90 -2.28
CA GLN A 165 7.69 -2.58 -0.99
C GLN A 165 6.71 -2.01 0.06
N LEU A 166 6.58 -0.68 0.13
CA LEU A 166 5.62 -0.03 1.04
C LEU A 166 4.17 -0.35 0.66
N ALA A 167 3.85 -0.39 -0.63
CA ALA A 167 2.54 -0.77 -1.14
C ALA A 167 2.19 -2.24 -0.80
N GLU A 168 3.14 -3.16 -0.89
CA GLU A 168 2.97 -4.56 -0.48
C GLU A 168 2.70 -4.72 1.01
N GLN A 169 3.42 -3.95 1.83
CA GLN A 169 3.21 -3.91 3.28
C GLN A 169 1.83 -3.34 3.62
N ALA A 170 1.47 -2.20 3.02
CA ALA A 170 0.16 -1.57 3.18
C ALA A 170 -1.00 -2.42 2.62
N GLY A 171 -0.72 -3.31 1.67
CA GLY A 171 -1.73 -4.12 0.99
C GLY A 171 -2.57 -3.30 0.01
N GLY A 172 -1.95 -2.33 -0.69
CA GLY A 172 -2.59 -1.44 -1.64
C GLY A 172 -1.58 -0.53 -2.36
N LEU A 173 -1.98 0.05 -3.50
CA LEU A 173 -1.12 0.98 -4.26
C LEU A 173 -0.95 2.35 -3.58
N GLU A 174 -1.81 2.66 -2.61
CA GLU A 174 -1.70 3.82 -1.74
C GLU A 174 -0.81 3.50 -0.54
N HIS A 175 0.12 4.41 -0.25
CA HIS A 175 1.05 4.27 0.85
C HIS A 175 1.47 5.65 1.38
N GLU A 176 1.79 5.71 2.67
CA GLU A 176 2.34 6.90 3.30
C GLU A 176 3.84 6.79 3.46
N VAL A 177 4.56 7.84 3.08
CA VAL A 177 6.01 7.88 3.27
C VAL A 177 6.53 9.30 3.37
N SER A 178 7.42 9.56 4.34
CA SER A 178 8.17 10.81 4.40
C SER A 178 9.38 10.76 3.46
N VAL A 179 9.79 11.90 2.91
CA VAL A 179 10.99 11.98 2.04
C VAL A 179 12.25 11.41 2.72
N ARG A 180 12.38 11.59 4.05
CA ARG A 180 13.52 11.06 4.82
C ARG A 180 13.50 9.54 4.92
N GLN A 181 12.33 8.96 5.22
CA GLN A 181 12.16 7.51 5.27
C GLN A 181 12.41 6.89 3.90
N LEU A 182 11.91 7.51 2.83
CA LEU A 182 12.15 7.05 1.47
C LEU A 182 13.65 7.13 1.10
N ALA A 183 14.36 8.17 1.53
CA ALA A 183 15.81 8.29 1.34
C ALA A 183 16.61 7.21 2.11
N GLU A 184 16.13 6.83 3.30
CA GLU A 184 16.69 5.72 4.08
C GLU A 184 16.51 4.39 3.32
N LEU A 185 15.30 4.11 2.82
CA LEU A 185 14.99 2.89 2.04
C LEU A 185 15.81 2.80 0.74
N MET A 186 15.94 3.90 0.00
CA MET A 186 16.68 3.95 -1.27
C MET A 186 18.20 3.97 -1.10
N GLY A 187 18.70 4.19 0.12
CA GLY A 187 20.12 4.33 0.36
C GLY A 187 20.74 5.65 -0.16
N CYS A 188 19.96 6.71 -0.41
CA CYS A 188 20.44 7.96 -1.02
C CYS A 188 20.20 9.22 -0.18
N ALA A 189 20.57 10.39 -0.72
CA ALA A 189 20.32 11.68 -0.08
C ALA A 189 18.87 12.14 -0.24
N ARG A 190 18.40 13.02 0.67
CA ARG A 190 17.04 13.57 0.64
C ARG A 190 16.74 14.33 -0.66
N SER A 191 17.66 15.19 -1.12
CA SER A 191 17.51 15.97 -2.35
C SER A 191 17.36 15.07 -3.59
N THR A 192 18.05 13.92 -3.60
CA THR A 192 17.93 12.91 -4.66
C THR A 192 16.52 12.33 -4.73
N VAL A 193 15.89 12.08 -3.58
CA VAL A 193 14.49 11.62 -3.50
C VAL A 193 13.52 12.70 -3.98
N GLU A 194 13.72 13.96 -3.58
CA GLU A 194 12.87 15.07 -4.01
C GLU A 194 12.90 15.26 -5.53
N ALA A 195 14.10 15.23 -6.13
CA ALA A 195 14.27 15.31 -7.57
C ALA A 195 13.64 14.10 -8.29
N SER A 196 13.79 12.90 -7.74
CA SER A 196 13.16 11.69 -8.28
C SER A 196 11.63 11.73 -8.19
N ASN A 197 11.07 12.16 -7.06
CA ASN A 197 9.63 12.36 -6.90
C ASN A 197 9.09 13.36 -7.93
N ALA A 198 9.81 14.45 -8.20
CA ALA A 198 9.40 15.43 -9.20
C ALA A 198 9.34 14.81 -10.61
N ARG A 199 10.38 14.06 -11.02
CA ARG A 199 10.41 13.36 -12.32
C ARG A 199 9.32 12.30 -12.45
N LEU A 200 9.17 11.44 -11.44
CA LEU A 200 8.17 10.38 -11.46
C LEU A 200 6.72 10.91 -11.43
N ARG A 201 6.48 12.06 -10.78
CA ARG A 201 5.19 12.75 -10.88
C ARG A 201 4.96 13.31 -12.27
N ALA A 202 5.97 13.94 -12.87
CA ALA A 202 5.87 14.46 -14.24
C ALA A 202 5.60 13.32 -15.24
N ALA A 203 6.25 12.18 -15.05
CA ALA A 203 6.04 10.96 -15.83
C ALA A 203 4.80 10.14 -15.39
N ARG A 204 3.95 10.67 -14.50
CA ARG A 204 2.67 10.09 -14.05
C ARG A 204 2.74 8.72 -13.37
N TRP A 205 3.92 8.25 -12.98
CA TRP A 205 4.08 7.06 -12.14
C TRP A 205 3.61 7.27 -10.70
N LEU A 206 3.66 8.53 -10.23
CA LEU A 206 3.28 8.92 -8.87
C LEU A 206 2.18 9.96 -8.87
N VAL A 207 1.18 9.75 -8.00
CA VAL A 207 0.16 10.73 -7.68
C VAL A 207 0.21 11.06 -6.19
N LEU A 208 0.29 12.35 -5.86
CA LEU A 208 0.17 12.82 -4.49
C LEU A 208 -1.30 12.83 -4.10
N VAL A 209 -1.70 11.97 -3.17
CA VAL A 209 -3.08 11.84 -2.68
C VAL A 209 -3.34 12.89 -1.60
N ALA A 210 -2.45 12.97 -0.62
CA ALA A 210 -2.50 13.98 0.43
C ALA A 210 -1.10 14.50 0.73
N ALA A 211 -0.96 15.83 0.80
CA ALA A 211 0.27 16.45 1.27
C ALA A 211 0.39 16.23 2.77
N GLY A 212 1.54 15.75 3.23
CA GLY A 212 1.81 15.59 4.66
C GLY A 212 1.81 16.94 5.37
N THR A 213 1.22 17.00 6.56
CA THR A 213 1.17 18.18 7.41
C THR A 213 1.76 17.85 8.78
N GLY A 214 2.73 18.66 9.22
CA GLY A 214 3.35 18.53 10.55
C GLY A 214 3.90 17.12 10.83
N GLU A 215 3.12 16.33 11.57
CA GLU A 215 3.47 14.98 12.01
C GLU A 215 3.12 13.87 11.01
N HIS A 216 2.27 14.17 10.02
CA HIS A 216 1.82 13.19 9.03
C HIS A 216 2.74 13.18 7.80
N SER A 217 3.09 11.97 7.33
CA SER A 217 3.72 11.77 6.03
C SER A 217 2.78 12.13 4.88
N SER A 218 3.34 12.42 3.71
CA SER A 218 2.53 12.53 2.50
C SER A 218 2.00 11.15 2.10
N ALA A 219 0.73 11.10 1.71
CA ALA A 219 0.10 9.92 1.12
C ALA A 219 0.26 9.94 -0.40
N TRP A 220 0.70 8.83 -0.97
CA TRP A 220 1.00 8.67 -2.38
C TRP A 220 0.28 7.46 -2.95
N SER A 221 -0.07 7.53 -4.24
CA SER A 221 -0.59 6.40 -5.01
C SER A 221 0.33 6.11 -6.18
N LEU A 222 0.65 4.83 -6.36
CA LEU A 222 1.38 4.35 -7.54
C LEU A 222 0.43 4.11 -8.70
N ARG A 223 0.85 4.46 -9.92
CA ARG A 223 0.07 4.24 -11.14
C ARG A 223 0.96 3.78 -12.29
N ILE A 224 0.38 2.99 -13.18
CA ILE A 224 0.95 2.76 -14.51
C ILE A 224 0.53 3.99 -15.33
N PRO A 225 1.46 4.77 -15.89
CA PRO A 225 1.11 5.85 -16.80
C PRO A 225 0.27 5.28 -17.94
N PRO A 226 -0.79 5.97 -18.40
CA PRO A 226 -1.40 5.58 -19.65
C PRO A 226 -0.30 5.58 -20.70
N THR A 227 -0.17 4.49 -21.45
CA THR A 227 0.54 4.53 -22.72
C THR A 227 -0.12 5.68 -23.48
N GLU A 228 0.63 6.77 -23.72
CA GLU A 228 0.19 7.79 -24.67
C GLU A 228 -0.24 7.00 -25.90
N PRO A 229 -1.46 7.22 -26.42
CA PRO A 229 -1.89 6.49 -27.60
C PRO A 229 -0.90 6.84 -28.71
N GLU A 230 0.05 5.95 -28.99
CA GLU A 230 0.77 5.92 -30.25
C GLU A 230 -0.31 5.88 -31.32
N ASP A 231 -0.49 7.03 -31.97
CA ASP A 231 -1.30 7.29 -33.15
C ASP A 231 -2.63 6.51 -33.24
N GLN A 232 -3.71 7.22 -32.89
CA GLN A 232 -5.07 6.99 -33.38
C GLN A 232 -5.20 7.08 -34.93
N GLU A 233 -4.13 6.82 -35.70
CA GLU A 233 -4.17 6.65 -37.16
C GLU A 233 -4.35 5.18 -37.59
N SER A 234 -4.29 4.21 -36.67
CA SER A 234 -4.65 2.81 -36.99
C SER A 234 -6.15 2.51 -36.75
N CYS A 235 -7.02 3.46 -37.09
CA CYS A 235 -8.43 3.14 -37.31
C CYS A 235 -8.54 2.52 -38.70
N ALA A 236 -8.86 1.23 -38.78
CA ALA A 236 -9.08 0.51 -40.03
C ALA A 236 -9.99 1.30 -40.98
N ARG A 237 -9.41 1.84 -42.07
CA ARG A 237 -10.19 2.44 -43.16
C ARG A 237 -10.82 1.33 -44.01
N PRO A 238 -12.07 1.50 -44.50
CA PRO A 238 -12.69 0.55 -45.41
C PRO A 238 -11.78 0.31 -46.62
N GLY A 239 -11.27 -0.93 -46.78
CA GLY A 239 -10.37 -1.32 -47.87
C GLY A 239 -9.05 -1.97 -47.44
N HIS A 240 -8.66 -1.90 -46.16
CA HIS A 240 -7.50 -2.65 -45.67
C HIS A 240 -7.90 -4.08 -45.25
N ARG A 241 -7.12 -5.07 -45.70
CA ARG A 241 -7.24 -6.47 -45.25
C ARG A 241 -7.04 -6.52 -43.74
N PRO A 242 -7.80 -7.35 -43.00
CA PRO A 242 -7.58 -7.54 -41.57
C PRO A 242 -6.13 -7.98 -41.35
N ALA A 243 -5.46 -7.34 -40.40
CA ALA A 243 -4.19 -7.82 -39.88
C ALA A 243 -4.34 -9.30 -39.51
N SER A 244 -3.34 -10.10 -39.86
CA SER A 244 -3.30 -11.54 -39.59
C SER A 244 -3.75 -11.82 -38.17
N GLY A 245 -4.90 -12.49 -38.04
CA GLY A 245 -5.64 -12.53 -36.80
C GLY A 245 -4.86 -13.14 -35.65
N GLU A 246 -4.94 -12.48 -34.49
CA GLU A 246 -4.89 -13.12 -33.18
C GLU A 246 -6.11 -14.05 -33.06
N ARG A 247 -5.98 -15.25 -33.62
CA ARG A 247 -6.92 -16.34 -33.42
C ARG A 247 -6.21 -17.43 -32.59
N GLY A 248 -6.50 -17.45 -31.30
CA GLY A 248 -6.73 -18.70 -30.57
C GLY A 248 -5.58 -19.67 -30.36
N ALA A 249 -4.34 -19.19 -30.28
CA ALA A 249 -3.31 -19.89 -29.52
C ALA A 249 -2.78 -18.90 -28.49
N GLU A 250 -2.92 -19.23 -27.21
CA GLU A 250 -2.07 -18.67 -26.17
C GLU A 250 -0.62 -18.95 -26.62
N GLY A 251 -0.02 -17.99 -27.31
CA GLY A 251 1.42 -17.95 -27.44
C GLY A 251 1.92 -17.92 -26.01
N VAL A 252 2.51 -19.03 -25.57
CA VAL A 252 3.33 -19.08 -24.36
C VAL A 252 4.14 -17.78 -24.38
N PRO A 253 3.97 -16.88 -23.39
CA PRO A 253 4.79 -15.68 -23.31
C PRO A 253 6.22 -16.14 -23.51
N GLY A 254 6.91 -15.62 -24.53
CA GLY A 254 8.23 -16.13 -24.91
C GLY A 254 9.07 -16.28 -23.65
N ALA A 255 9.30 -17.51 -23.23
CA ALA A 255 9.68 -17.81 -21.85
C ALA A 255 11.09 -17.35 -21.49
N HIS A 256 11.79 -16.64 -22.39
CA HIS A 256 13.20 -16.28 -22.25
C HIS A 256 13.60 -14.93 -22.86
N THR A 257 12.70 -14.05 -23.33
CA THR A 257 13.15 -13.08 -24.35
C THR A 257 13.67 -11.72 -23.92
N GLU A 258 13.41 -11.14 -22.75
CA GLU A 258 14.14 -9.92 -22.32
C GLU A 258 14.34 -9.93 -20.82
N ARG A 259 15.61 -9.93 -20.39
CA ARG A 259 15.99 -10.01 -18.98
C ARG A 259 15.81 -8.65 -18.34
N GLU A 260 14.86 -8.54 -17.43
CA GLU A 260 14.52 -7.29 -16.75
C GLU A 260 15.22 -7.18 -15.39
N VAL A 261 15.35 -5.96 -14.86
CA VAL A 261 15.89 -5.75 -13.51
C VAL A 261 14.78 -6.05 -12.50
N SER A 262 14.89 -7.18 -11.79
CA SER A 262 13.91 -7.54 -10.75
C SER A 262 13.88 -6.47 -9.66
N THR A 263 12.73 -5.82 -9.50
CA THR A 263 12.52 -4.80 -8.46
C THR A 263 12.47 -5.42 -7.07
N ARG A 264 12.10 -6.71 -6.92
CA ARG A 264 12.22 -7.42 -5.64
C ARG A 264 13.70 -7.59 -5.25
N ALA A 265 14.50 -8.11 -6.18
CA ALA A 265 15.94 -8.28 -5.99
C ALA A 265 16.62 -6.93 -5.68
N LEU A 266 16.33 -5.89 -6.48
CA LEU A 266 16.86 -4.55 -6.26
C LEU A 266 16.46 -4.00 -4.89
N GLY A 267 15.20 -4.18 -4.51
CA GLY A 267 14.67 -3.72 -3.22
C GLY A 267 15.34 -4.39 -2.01
N ALA A 268 15.84 -5.62 -2.18
CA ALA A 268 16.52 -6.36 -1.14
C ALA A 268 17.94 -5.84 -0.87
N VAL A 269 18.63 -5.28 -1.88
CA VAL A 269 20.02 -4.83 -1.76
C VAL A 269 20.22 -3.32 -1.78
N MET A 270 19.31 -2.54 -2.39
CA MET A 270 19.56 -1.12 -2.67
C MET A 270 19.74 -0.23 -1.43
N GLY A 271 19.19 -0.65 -0.29
CA GLY A 271 19.27 0.05 0.99
C GLY A 271 20.47 -0.36 1.86
N THR A 272 21.25 -1.35 1.42
CA THR A 272 22.42 -1.86 2.15
C THR A 272 23.64 -0.96 1.96
N ASP A 273 24.56 -1.00 2.92
CA ASP A 273 25.79 -0.21 2.85
C ASP A 273 26.73 -0.69 1.73
N ALA A 274 26.72 -1.99 1.38
CA ALA A 274 27.43 -2.53 0.21
C ALA A 274 26.99 -1.85 -1.10
N CYS A 275 25.73 -1.42 -1.19
CA CYS A 275 25.19 -0.70 -2.35
C CYS A 275 25.26 0.83 -2.22
N HIS A 276 26.00 1.35 -1.24
CA HIS A 276 26.26 2.79 -1.10
C HIS A 276 27.10 3.31 -2.29
N HIS A 277 27.02 4.60 -2.63
CA HIS A 277 27.68 5.15 -3.82
C HIS A 277 29.22 5.10 -3.77
N TYR A 278 29.80 4.95 -2.58
CA TYR A 278 31.24 4.73 -2.37
C TYR A 278 31.67 3.26 -2.54
N ALA A 279 30.72 2.32 -2.59
CA ALA A 279 30.95 0.90 -2.89
C ALA A 279 30.39 0.56 -4.28
N HIS A 280 29.39 -0.32 -4.38
CA HIS A 280 28.81 -0.71 -5.68
C HIS A 280 27.84 0.33 -6.25
N GLY A 281 27.23 1.14 -5.40
CA GLY A 281 26.26 2.17 -5.77
C GLY A 281 25.01 1.62 -6.44
N THR A 282 24.20 2.52 -7.00
CA THR A 282 22.97 2.17 -7.72
C THR A 282 23.24 1.28 -8.94
N SER A 283 24.31 1.52 -9.67
CA SER A 283 24.64 0.70 -10.85
C SER A 283 24.94 -0.75 -10.49
N GLY A 284 25.75 -1.00 -9.45
CA GLY A 284 26.06 -2.36 -9.04
C GLY A 284 24.84 -3.09 -8.46
N ALA A 285 24.00 -2.40 -7.69
CA ALA A 285 22.74 -2.96 -7.20
C ALA A 285 21.79 -3.40 -8.34
N ARG A 286 21.73 -2.62 -9.43
CA ARG A 286 20.90 -2.95 -10.61
C ARG A 286 21.46 -4.14 -11.39
N ILE A 287 22.78 -4.20 -11.55
CA ILE A 287 23.43 -5.34 -12.20
C ILE A 287 23.17 -6.61 -11.39
N LEU A 288 23.41 -6.58 -10.08
CA LEU A 288 23.16 -7.71 -9.19
C LEU A 288 21.69 -8.18 -9.25
N ALA A 289 20.74 -7.24 -9.32
CA ALA A 289 19.31 -7.53 -9.44
C ALA A 289 18.87 -8.07 -10.83
N ALA A 290 19.74 -8.04 -11.83
CA ALA A 290 19.52 -8.61 -13.16
C ALA A 290 20.24 -9.95 -13.37
N LEU A 291 21.07 -10.40 -12.42
CA LEU A 291 21.75 -11.69 -12.50
C LEU A 291 20.80 -12.83 -12.13
N ASP A 292 21.02 -13.97 -12.78
CA ASP A 292 20.26 -15.22 -12.64
C ASP A 292 21.27 -16.33 -12.37
N PRO A 293 20.98 -17.25 -11.44
CA PRO A 293 21.90 -18.32 -11.07
C PRO A 293 22.04 -19.44 -12.11
N LEU A 294 21.10 -19.58 -13.04
CA LEU A 294 21.05 -20.68 -14.01
C LEU A 294 21.46 -20.23 -15.41
N ASP A 295 20.87 -19.13 -15.89
CA ASP A 295 21.03 -18.74 -17.30
C ASP A 295 22.30 -17.91 -17.54
N GLY A 296 22.82 -17.23 -16.51
CA GLY A 296 23.94 -16.29 -16.64
C GLY A 296 23.64 -15.13 -17.59
N ALA A 297 24.47 -14.09 -17.62
CA ALA A 297 24.28 -12.97 -18.54
C ALA A 297 25.61 -12.43 -19.05
N ASP A 298 25.67 -12.13 -20.35
CA ASP A 298 26.79 -11.39 -20.92
C ASP A 298 26.66 -9.89 -20.62
N VAL A 299 27.74 -9.14 -20.90
CA VAL A 299 27.84 -7.70 -20.64
C VAL A 299 26.86 -6.87 -21.49
N GLU A 300 26.55 -7.31 -22.71
CA GLU A 300 25.64 -6.62 -23.63
C GLU A 300 24.19 -6.78 -23.18
N SER A 301 23.79 -8.01 -22.85
CA SER A 301 22.50 -8.35 -22.24
C SER A 301 22.27 -7.55 -20.95
N LEU A 302 23.28 -7.44 -20.08
CA LEU A 302 23.21 -6.62 -18.86
C LEU A 302 23.14 -5.12 -19.15
N ALA A 303 23.84 -4.64 -20.18
CA ALA A 303 23.78 -3.24 -20.59
C ALA A 303 22.38 -2.86 -21.08
N THR A 304 21.75 -3.72 -21.87
CA THR A 304 20.36 -3.58 -22.34
C THR A 304 19.38 -3.59 -21.17
N ALA A 305 19.42 -4.64 -20.33
CA ALA A 305 18.55 -4.80 -19.15
C ALA A 305 18.62 -3.60 -18.20
N THR A 306 19.84 -3.11 -17.94
CA THR A 306 20.06 -2.02 -16.98
C THR A 306 20.04 -0.62 -17.63
N GLY A 307 19.96 -0.50 -18.95
CA GLY A 307 20.14 0.79 -19.64
C GLY A 307 21.46 1.50 -19.27
N LEU A 308 22.48 0.75 -18.83
CA LEU A 308 23.79 1.27 -18.49
C LEU A 308 24.73 1.11 -19.68
N HIS A 309 25.70 2.02 -19.80
CA HIS A 309 26.74 1.86 -20.82
C HIS A 309 27.60 0.62 -20.53
N ARG A 310 27.91 -0.18 -21.56
CA ARG A 310 28.72 -1.42 -21.47
C ARG A 310 30.01 -1.29 -20.66
N THR A 311 30.73 -0.16 -20.76
CA THR A 311 31.96 0.06 -19.98
C THR A 311 31.69 0.26 -18.50
N THR A 312 30.53 0.83 -18.15
CA THR A 312 30.10 0.94 -16.75
C THR A 312 29.67 -0.42 -16.21
N VAL A 313 28.98 -1.23 -17.02
CA VAL A 313 28.61 -2.61 -16.66
C VAL A 313 29.87 -3.42 -16.35
N ARG A 314 30.81 -3.51 -17.29
CA ARG A 314 32.08 -4.24 -17.10
C ARG A 314 32.83 -3.79 -15.84
N ARG A 315 33.12 -2.49 -15.70
CA ARG A 315 33.81 -1.95 -14.52
C ARG A 315 33.11 -2.27 -13.20
N ARG A 316 31.78 -2.41 -13.19
CA ARG A 316 31.01 -2.74 -11.98
C ARG A 316 30.95 -4.24 -11.75
N LEU A 317 30.87 -5.04 -12.80
CA LEU A 317 30.99 -6.49 -12.74
C LEU A 317 32.32 -6.92 -12.16
N ASP A 318 33.44 -6.37 -12.63
CA ASP A 318 34.78 -6.70 -12.12
C ASP A 318 34.84 -6.56 -10.58
N LYS A 319 34.22 -5.51 -10.05
CA LYS A 319 34.12 -5.26 -8.60
C LYS A 319 33.16 -6.21 -7.89
N LEU A 320 32.03 -6.54 -8.52
CA LEU A 320 31.06 -7.49 -7.95
C LEU A 320 31.68 -8.89 -7.88
N VAL A 321 32.47 -9.29 -8.89
CA VAL A 321 33.22 -10.55 -8.91
C VAL A 321 34.32 -10.54 -7.85
N GLU A 322 35.10 -9.45 -7.75
CA GLU A 322 36.12 -9.28 -6.70
C GLU A 322 35.54 -9.44 -5.28
N ASP A 323 34.33 -8.92 -5.07
CA ASP A 323 33.64 -8.96 -3.76
C ASP A 323 32.79 -10.24 -3.56
N GLY A 324 32.83 -11.20 -4.50
CA GLY A 324 32.09 -12.47 -4.41
C GLY A 324 30.57 -12.34 -4.55
N LEU A 325 30.07 -11.22 -5.09
CA LEU A 325 28.65 -10.97 -5.34
C LEU A 325 28.19 -11.40 -6.75
N ALA A 326 29.14 -11.74 -7.62
CA ALA A 326 28.92 -12.26 -8.95
C ALA A 326 29.97 -13.33 -9.28
N GLU A 327 29.64 -14.31 -10.11
CA GLU A 327 30.57 -15.34 -10.57
C GLU A 327 30.69 -15.26 -12.10
N GLU A 328 31.92 -15.26 -12.63
CA GLU A 328 32.16 -15.30 -14.07
C GLU A 328 32.54 -16.72 -14.51
N ALA A 329 31.83 -17.28 -15.48
CA ALA A 329 32.09 -18.59 -16.06
C ALA A 329 31.66 -18.63 -17.53
N ASP A 330 32.47 -19.25 -18.39
CA ASP A 330 32.16 -19.42 -19.83
C ASP A 330 31.82 -18.11 -20.58
N GLY A 331 32.40 -16.98 -20.14
CA GLY A 331 32.13 -15.66 -20.72
C GLY A 331 30.78 -15.04 -20.31
N LEU A 332 30.06 -15.68 -19.38
CA LEU A 332 28.82 -15.22 -18.79
C LEU A 332 29.02 -14.91 -17.31
N VAL A 333 28.14 -14.05 -16.77
CA VAL A 333 28.13 -13.69 -15.35
C VAL A 333 26.87 -14.26 -14.70
N TYR A 334 27.04 -14.98 -13.59
CA TYR A 334 25.99 -15.64 -12.85
C TYR A 334 25.81 -15.00 -11.48
N LEU A 335 24.59 -15.16 -10.95
CA LEU A 335 24.35 -14.94 -9.53
C LEU A 335 24.92 -16.13 -8.73
N PRO A 336 25.79 -15.90 -7.74
CA PRO A 336 26.34 -16.97 -6.90
C PRO A 336 25.22 -17.79 -6.24
N ARG A 337 25.39 -19.11 -6.17
CA ARG A 337 24.36 -20.02 -5.63
C ARG A 337 23.95 -19.69 -4.19
N HIS A 338 24.87 -19.17 -3.38
CA HIS A 338 24.60 -18.79 -1.99
C HIS A 338 23.74 -17.51 -1.88
N LEU A 339 23.68 -16.71 -2.95
CA LEU A 339 22.84 -15.51 -3.07
C LEU A 339 21.56 -15.78 -3.89
N ALA A 340 21.33 -17.01 -4.31
CA ALA A 340 20.20 -17.40 -5.14
C ALA A 340 19.08 -18.05 -4.31
N ASP A 341 17.84 -17.78 -4.68
CA ASP A 341 16.63 -18.41 -4.17
C ASP A 341 15.62 -18.61 -5.32
N GLY A 342 14.54 -19.35 -5.09
CA GLY A 342 13.56 -19.71 -6.12
C GLY A 342 12.87 -18.53 -6.82
N GLU A 343 12.94 -17.32 -6.24
CA GLU A 343 12.44 -16.07 -6.83
C GLU A 343 13.57 -15.09 -7.25
N GLY A 344 14.82 -15.54 -7.33
CA GLY A 344 15.98 -14.73 -7.74
C GLY A 344 16.96 -14.43 -6.61
N LEU A 345 17.35 -13.16 -6.46
CA LEU A 345 18.35 -12.73 -5.47
C LEU A 345 17.83 -12.81 -4.04
N ARG A 346 18.50 -13.61 -3.21
CA ARG A 346 18.40 -13.61 -1.75
C ARG A 346 19.70 -13.07 -1.16
N PRO A 347 19.70 -11.82 -0.65
CA PRO A 347 20.91 -11.26 -0.07
C PRO A 347 21.34 -12.03 1.17
N ASP A 348 22.61 -12.37 1.23
CA ASP A 348 23.27 -12.82 2.46
C ASP A 348 23.70 -11.58 3.27
N PRO A 349 23.08 -11.31 4.45
CA PRO A 349 23.40 -10.15 5.25
C PRO A 349 24.88 -10.10 5.67
N ASP A 350 25.49 -11.25 5.98
CA ASP A 350 26.86 -11.33 6.48
C ASP A 350 27.84 -11.02 5.35
N GLN A 351 27.58 -11.53 4.14
CA GLN A 351 28.37 -11.21 2.94
C GLN A 351 28.25 -9.71 2.60
N LEU A 352 27.04 -9.15 2.60
CA LEU A 352 26.85 -7.73 2.31
C LEU A 352 27.48 -6.82 3.37
N GLU A 353 27.47 -7.22 4.64
CA GLU A 353 28.18 -6.50 5.70
C GLU A 353 29.70 -6.58 5.51
N HIS A 354 30.23 -7.77 5.19
CA HIS A 354 31.64 -7.95 4.88
C HIS A 354 32.09 -7.05 3.71
N VAL A 355 31.34 -7.04 2.61
CA VAL A 355 31.59 -6.14 1.47
C VAL A 355 31.53 -4.68 1.91
N ALA A 356 30.56 -4.31 2.74
CA ALA A 356 30.44 -2.94 3.24
C ALA A 356 31.66 -2.53 4.10
N LEU A 357 32.19 -3.45 4.92
CA LEU A 357 33.39 -3.25 5.73
C LEU A 357 34.63 -3.09 4.82
N THR A 358 34.84 -4.02 3.89
CA THR A 358 35.97 -4.02 2.95
C THR A 358 35.99 -2.75 2.09
N ARG A 359 34.83 -2.28 1.64
CA ARG A 359 34.70 -1.04 0.85
C ARG A 359 34.59 0.23 1.72
N GLY A 360 34.69 0.14 3.06
CA GLY A 360 34.68 1.29 3.96
C GLY A 360 33.35 2.04 4.07
N THR A 361 32.24 1.35 3.78
CA THR A 361 30.88 1.92 3.78
C THR A 361 30.01 1.46 4.94
N ALA A 362 30.48 0.51 5.74
CA ALA A 362 29.78 0.02 6.93
C ALA A 362 29.35 1.15 7.88
N GLY A 363 28.10 1.06 8.34
CA GLY A 363 27.47 2.00 9.27
C GLY A 363 27.04 3.32 8.65
N LEU A 364 27.22 3.56 7.34
CA LEU A 364 26.79 4.80 6.70
C LEU A 364 25.26 4.95 6.72
N GLY A 365 24.53 3.86 6.47
CA GLY A 365 23.08 3.81 6.55
C GLY A 365 22.57 4.10 7.96
N GLU A 366 23.21 3.53 8.99
CA GLU A 366 22.87 3.79 10.38
C GLU A 366 23.15 5.25 10.78
N ARG A 367 24.32 5.79 10.43
CA ARG A 367 24.65 7.21 10.64
C ARG A 367 23.61 8.13 10.00
N ARG A 368 23.10 7.78 8.81
CA ARG A 368 22.01 8.51 8.14
C ARG A 368 20.71 8.41 8.93
N ARG A 369 20.29 7.20 9.33
CA ARG A 369 19.07 6.98 10.14
C ARG A 369 19.12 7.75 11.46
N LYS A 370 20.26 7.73 12.16
CA LYS A 370 20.49 8.50 13.38
C LYS A 370 20.33 10.00 13.13
N ARG A 371 21.03 10.55 12.13
CA ARG A 371 20.94 11.97 11.75
C ARG A 371 19.50 12.37 11.41
N HIS A 372 18.79 11.56 10.63
CA HIS A 372 17.38 11.83 10.31
C HIS A 372 16.48 11.72 11.54
N GLY A 373 16.73 10.78 12.45
CA GLY A 373 16.07 10.67 13.74
C GLY A 373 16.24 11.93 14.57
N ASP A 374 17.46 12.44 14.67
CA ASP A 374 17.78 13.67 15.40
C ASP A 374 17.08 14.89 14.79
N GLN A 375 17.07 14.99 13.46
CA GLN A 375 16.32 16.03 12.75
C GLN A 375 14.81 15.95 13.01
N ARG A 376 14.22 14.75 13.02
CA ARG A 376 12.80 14.56 13.35
C ARG A 376 12.50 15.01 14.78
N ARG A 377 13.36 14.67 15.75
CA ARG A 377 13.20 15.10 17.14
C ARG A 377 13.27 16.62 17.27
N ARG A 378 14.27 17.27 16.67
CA ARG A 378 14.39 18.74 16.66
C ARG A 378 13.19 19.41 16.01
N TYR A 379 12.68 18.85 14.91
CA TYR A 379 11.49 19.40 14.25
C TYR A 379 10.24 19.30 15.11
N ARG A 380 10.02 18.19 15.82
CA ARG A 380 8.89 18.05 16.77
C ARG A 380 9.00 19.02 17.95
N GLN A 381 10.21 19.21 18.48
CA GLN A 381 10.46 20.22 19.52
C GLN A 381 10.10 21.62 19.02
N TRP A 382 10.60 22.00 17.85
CA TRP A 382 10.27 23.29 17.24
C TRP A 382 8.76 23.47 16.97
N LEU A 383 8.03 22.43 16.54
CA LEU A 383 6.58 22.49 16.39
C LEU A 383 5.86 22.70 17.72
N THR A 384 6.34 22.04 18.78
CA THR A 384 5.79 22.18 20.14
C THR A 384 6.00 23.60 20.65
N GLU A 385 7.24 24.12 20.57
CA GLU A 385 7.60 25.50 20.95
C GLU A 385 6.77 26.51 20.16
N ARG A 386 6.67 26.35 18.85
CA ARG A 386 5.87 27.24 17.99
C ARG A 386 4.38 27.25 18.38
N THR A 387 3.84 26.09 18.75
CA THR A 387 2.46 25.97 19.21
C THR A 387 2.26 26.65 20.57
N GLN A 388 3.22 26.48 21.49
CA GLN A 388 3.23 27.18 22.78
C GLN A 388 3.29 28.70 22.59
N TYR A 389 4.22 29.21 21.77
CA TYR A 389 4.32 30.63 21.45
C TYR A 389 3.04 31.17 20.80
N ALA A 390 2.38 30.39 19.94
CA ALA A 390 1.10 30.80 19.37
C ALA A 390 -0.01 30.90 20.43
N VAL A 391 -0.03 29.99 21.41
CA VAL A 391 -0.96 30.04 22.55
C VAL A 391 -0.64 31.23 23.46
N GLU A 392 0.63 31.46 23.78
CA GLU A 392 1.08 32.59 24.60
C GLU A 392 0.77 33.93 23.94
N ARG A 393 1.03 34.08 22.63
CA ARG A 393 0.67 35.30 21.89
C ARG A 393 -0.83 35.51 21.73
N ARG A 394 -1.62 34.42 21.79
CA ARG A 394 -3.09 34.49 21.81
C ARG A 394 -3.64 34.82 23.20
N ARG A 395 -2.84 34.73 24.27
CA ARG A 395 -3.23 35.29 25.55
C ARG A 395 -3.30 36.81 25.35
N PRO A 396 -4.49 37.42 25.52
CA PRO A 396 -4.61 38.85 25.31
C PRO A 396 -3.67 39.54 26.30
N ALA A 397 -2.79 40.40 25.80
CA ALA A 397 -1.80 41.12 26.61
C ALA A 397 -2.43 42.07 27.65
N ARG A 398 -3.74 42.27 27.55
CA ARG A 398 -4.58 42.96 28.53
C ARG A 398 -5.80 42.10 28.83
N PRO A 399 -6.26 42.02 30.09
CA PRO A 399 -7.57 41.46 30.39
C PRO A 399 -8.62 42.11 29.47
N ARG A 400 -9.57 41.32 28.97
CA ARG A 400 -10.64 41.86 28.13
C ARG A 400 -11.40 42.89 28.97
N LEU A 401 -11.29 44.16 28.59
CA LEU A 401 -12.12 45.22 29.17
C LEU A 401 -13.58 44.81 28.98
N ARG A 402 -14.25 44.46 30.08
CA ARG A 402 -15.71 44.30 30.08
C ARG A 402 -16.30 45.68 30.14
N LEU A 403 -17.08 46.06 29.13
CA LEU A 403 -17.92 47.25 29.22
C LEU A 403 -18.95 47.02 30.32
N VAL A 404 -19.14 48.02 31.17
CA VAL A 404 -20.19 48.01 32.18
C VAL A 404 -21.55 48.02 31.46
N PRO A 405 -22.55 47.22 31.90
CA PRO A 405 -23.90 47.30 31.36
C PRO A 405 -24.48 48.72 31.46
N GLU A 406 -25.26 49.13 30.45
CA GLU A 406 -25.93 50.43 30.44
C GLU A 406 -26.81 50.59 31.70
N GLY A 407 -26.69 51.75 32.37
CA GLY A 407 -27.47 52.11 33.56
C GLY A 407 -26.81 51.89 34.93
N VAL A 408 -25.61 51.30 34.99
CA VAL A 408 -24.87 51.09 36.26
C VAL A 408 -24.08 52.33 36.71
N VAL A 409 -23.64 53.15 35.76
CA VAL A 409 -22.99 54.45 36.03
C VAL A 409 -24.00 55.56 35.73
N ASP A 410 -24.08 56.53 36.62
CA ASP A 410 -24.87 57.74 36.36
C ASP A 410 -24.13 58.61 35.34
N GLU A 411 -24.73 58.82 34.17
CA GLU A 411 -24.12 59.59 33.08
C GLU A 411 -23.89 61.07 33.44
N SER A 412 -24.62 61.61 34.41
CA SER A 412 -24.51 63.02 34.80
C SER A 412 -23.47 63.28 35.88
N THR A 413 -23.18 62.28 36.72
CA THR A 413 -22.24 62.43 37.85
C THR A 413 -20.98 61.58 37.74
N GLY A 414 -21.00 60.53 36.90
CA GLY A 414 -19.91 59.56 36.78
C GLY A 414 -19.82 58.57 37.93
N GLU A 415 -20.74 58.63 38.91
CA GLU A 415 -20.74 57.73 40.06
C GLU A 415 -21.47 56.41 39.78
N LEU A 416 -21.02 55.33 40.42
CA LEU A 416 -21.67 54.02 40.33
C LEU A 416 -22.96 54.02 41.13
N ARG A 417 -24.08 53.68 40.49
CA ARG A 417 -25.41 53.62 41.12
C ARG A 417 -25.57 52.38 42.02
N ASP A 418 -24.84 51.32 41.75
CA ASP A 418 -24.90 50.06 42.51
C ASP A 418 -23.59 49.83 43.30
N PRO A 419 -23.64 49.79 44.64
CA PRO A 419 -22.47 49.58 45.49
C PRO A 419 -21.82 48.19 45.33
N ALA A 420 -22.51 47.21 44.72
CA ALA A 420 -21.91 45.92 44.34
C ALA A 420 -20.76 46.05 43.34
N TRP A 421 -20.60 47.23 42.71
CA TRP A 421 -19.57 47.54 41.73
C TRP A 421 -18.44 48.42 42.30
N ARG A 422 -18.24 48.49 43.62
CA ARG A 422 -17.10 49.22 44.21
C ARG A 422 -15.75 48.60 43.81
N GLY A 423 -14.83 49.43 43.30
CA GLY A 423 -13.47 49.05 42.89
C GLY A 423 -13.17 49.22 41.39
N TRP A 424 -14.17 49.58 40.58
CA TRP A 424 -13.98 49.88 39.15
C TRP A 424 -13.23 51.20 38.99
N ASN A 425 -12.27 51.25 38.05
CA ASN A 425 -11.68 52.51 37.62
C ASN A 425 -12.71 53.24 36.75
N ILE A 426 -13.16 54.39 37.25
CA ILE A 426 -14.18 55.25 36.64
C ILE A 426 -13.59 56.58 36.16
N ASP A 427 -12.26 56.67 36.00
CA ASP A 427 -11.56 57.91 35.61
C ASP A 427 -11.97 58.38 34.20
N ASP A 428 -12.44 57.46 33.34
CA ASP A 428 -13.15 57.77 32.10
C ASP A 428 -14.66 57.46 32.27
N PRO A 429 -15.52 58.49 32.40
CA PRO A 429 -16.96 58.29 32.64
C PRO A 429 -17.68 57.62 31.44
N TYR A 430 -17.08 57.67 30.25
CA TYR A 430 -17.63 57.00 29.06
C TYR A 430 -17.09 55.58 28.88
N ARG A 431 -16.03 55.20 29.61
CA ARG A 431 -15.40 53.87 29.53
C ARG A 431 -14.84 53.41 30.88
N PRO A 432 -15.69 53.17 31.88
CA PRO A 432 -15.26 52.61 33.15
C PRO A 432 -14.72 51.17 32.96
N THR A 433 -13.61 50.84 33.64
CA THR A 433 -12.90 49.57 33.48
C THR A 433 -12.60 48.90 34.81
N TRP A 434 -12.63 47.56 34.86
CA TRP A 434 -12.20 46.76 36.01
C TRP A 434 -10.81 46.16 35.76
N PRO A 435 -9.84 46.34 36.66
CA PRO A 435 -8.61 45.54 36.64
C PRO A 435 -8.96 44.11 37.09
N ASP A 436 -9.03 43.19 36.12
CA ASP A 436 -9.38 41.79 36.36
C ASP A 436 -8.18 41.04 36.99
N ASP A 437 -7.96 41.24 38.28
CA ASP A 437 -6.90 40.57 39.06
C ASP A 437 -7.44 39.33 39.81
N GLY A 438 -8.72 39.01 39.61
CA GLY A 438 -9.44 37.96 40.32
C GLY A 438 -10.90 38.35 40.39
N SER A 439 -11.78 37.50 39.85
CA SER A 439 -13.21 37.76 39.80
C SER A 439 -13.75 38.11 41.20
N PRO A 440 -14.61 39.14 41.35
CA PRO A 440 -15.39 39.24 42.57
C PRO A 440 -16.28 38.00 42.58
N GLU A 441 -16.01 37.05 43.49
CA GLU A 441 -16.98 36.03 43.83
C GLU A 441 -18.26 36.78 44.19
N ALA A 442 -19.25 36.67 43.31
CA ALA A 442 -20.55 37.26 43.49
C ALA A 442 -21.13 36.67 44.79
N VAL A 443 -21.05 37.44 45.87
CA VAL A 443 -21.90 37.26 47.05
C VAL A 443 -23.31 37.64 46.59
N CYS A 444 -24.01 36.70 45.97
CA CYS A 444 -25.45 36.77 45.80
C CYS A 444 -26.08 36.50 47.17
N GLY A 445 -26.39 37.59 47.89
CA GLY A 445 -27.39 37.62 48.97
C GLY A 445 -28.72 38.05 48.41
#